data_AF-M3HBZ1-F1
#
_entry.id   AF-M3HBZ1-F1
#
_cell.length_a   1.000
_cell.length_b   1.000
_cell.length_c   1.000
_cell.angle_alpha   90.00
_cell.angle_beta   90.00
_cell.angle_gamma   90.00
#
_symmetry.space_group_name_H-M   'P 1'
#
loop_
_entity.id
_entity.type
_entity.pdbx_description
1 polymer ?
#
loop_
_entity_poly.entity_id
_entity_poly.type
_entity_poly.pdbx_seq_one_letter_code
_entity_poly.pdbx_strand_id
1 'polypeptide(L)'
;MKSIFQIFIYSILLMLILLTKDSFPDEMSGGHENAKMFIEEKRYIEAEKLAISLLTNNPSDVTAEYILTSAWVGLGREEAKKGNLDKAIELLQKARQKWPFDQDLKKKLNYWEIFLLKKYSI
;
A
#
# COMPACT_ATOMS: atom_id res chain seq x y z
N MET A 1 -21.94 35.38 -18.57
CA MET A 1 -20.51 34.99 -18.37
C MET A 1 -20.30 33.88 -17.34
N LYS A 2 -21.17 33.69 -16.32
CA LYS A 2 -21.02 32.64 -15.30
C LYS A 2 -21.05 31.20 -15.85
N SER A 3 -21.85 30.95 -16.90
CA SER A 3 -22.08 29.61 -17.44
C SER A 3 -20.83 28.96 -18.07
N ILE A 4 -20.02 29.72 -18.83
CA ILE A 4 -18.82 29.18 -19.50
C ILE A 4 -17.73 28.83 -18.47
N PHE A 5 -17.55 29.68 -17.46
CA PHE A 5 -16.59 29.44 -16.39
C PHE A 5 -16.97 28.21 -15.57
N GLN A 6 -18.27 28.01 -15.30
CA GLN A 6 -18.77 26.88 -14.55
C GLN A 6 -18.61 25.55 -15.30
N ILE A 7 -18.81 25.54 -16.62
CA ILE A 7 -18.52 24.38 -17.48
C ILE A 7 -17.03 24.03 -17.42
N PHE A 8 -16.16 25.03 -17.43
CA PHE A 8 -14.71 24.82 -17.33
C PHE A 8 -14.30 24.16 -16.01
N ILE A 9 -14.90 24.61 -14.89
CA ILE A 9 -14.67 24.00 -13.57
C ILE A 9 -15.16 22.55 -13.54
N TYR A 10 -16.35 22.26 -14.06
CA TYR A 10 -16.86 20.88 -14.09
C TYR A 10 -16.01 19.98 -14.99
N SER A 11 -15.48 20.49 -16.10
CA SER A 11 -14.58 19.76 -16.97
C SER A 11 -13.25 19.43 -16.29
N ILE A 12 -12.68 20.37 -15.53
CA ILE A 12 -11.45 20.14 -14.76
C ILE A 12 -11.71 19.14 -13.63
N LEU A 13 -12.82 19.27 -12.91
CA LEU A 13 -13.21 18.35 -11.86
C LEU A 13 -13.43 16.93 -12.42
N LEU A 14 -14.06 16.80 -13.59
CA LEU A 14 -14.24 15.52 -14.28
C LEU A 14 -12.89 14.91 -14.72
N MET A 15 -11.97 15.73 -15.24
CA MET A 15 -10.60 15.29 -15.57
C MET A 15 -9.83 14.80 -14.33
N LEU A 16 -9.98 15.47 -13.19
CA LEU A 16 -9.34 15.06 -11.93
C LEU A 16 -9.93 13.75 -11.41
N ILE A 17 -11.25 13.55 -11.53
CA ILE A 17 -11.90 12.28 -11.16
C ILE A 17 -11.44 11.13 -12.08
N LEU A 18 -11.27 11.39 -13.38
CA LEU A 18 -10.75 10.40 -14.33
C LEU A 18 -9.26 10.07 -14.06
N LEU A 19 -8.47 11.04 -13.60
CA LEU A 19 -7.07 10.81 -13.22
C LEU A 19 -6.94 9.88 -12.00
N THR A 20 -7.92 9.87 -11.10
CA THR A 20 -7.97 8.95 -9.96
C THR A 20 -8.56 7.57 -10.28
N LYS A 21 -9.10 7.38 -11.48
CA LYS A 21 -9.73 6.11 -11.87
C LYS A 21 -8.65 5.12 -12.34
N ASP A 22 -8.10 4.44 -11.35
CA ASP A 22 -7.66 3.05 -11.41
C ASP A 22 -6.72 2.72 -12.56
N SER A 23 -5.43 2.88 -12.29
CA SER A 23 -4.44 1.92 -12.75
C SER A 23 -4.81 0.54 -12.19
N PHE A 24 -5.75 -0.15 -12.83
CA PHE A 24 -5.92 -1.59 -12.66
C PHE A 24 -4.53 -2.21 -12.85
N PRO A 25 -4.07 -3.06 -11.93
CA PRO A 25 -2.80 -3.71 -12.12
C PRO A 25 -2.95 -4.56 -13.39
N ASP A 26 -2.10 -4.26 -14.38
CA ASP A 26 -1.73 -5.18 -15.45
C ASP A 26 -1.66 -6.58 -14.84
N GLU A 27 -2.44 -7.54 -15.35
CA GLU A 27 -2.72 -8.82 -14.70
C GLU A 27 -1.39 -9.53 -14.43
N MET A 28 -0.86 -9.36 -13.22
CA MET A 28 0.48 -9.83 -12.89
C MET A 28 0.36 -11.33 -12.65
N SER A 29 0.90 -12.12 -13.59
CA SER A 29 0.95 -13.58 -13.47
C SER A 29 2.13 -14.00 -12.61
N GLY A 30 1.88 -14.86 -11.62
CA GLY A 30 2.89 -15.33 -10.67
C GLY A 30 2.26 -16.00 -9.45
N GLY A 31 3.04 -16.82 -8.75
CA GLY A 31 2.63 -17.48 -7.50
C GLY A 31 3.17 -16.77 -6.26
N HIS A 32 2.98 -17.39 -5.08
CA HIS A 32 3.50 -16.87 -3.81
C HIS A 32 5.02 -16.69 -3.82
N GLU A 33 5.76 -17.58 -4.47
CA GLU A 33 7.23 -17.50 -4.52
C GLU A 33 7.72 -16.27 -5.30
N ASN A 34 7.05 -15.90 -6.40
CA ASN A 34 7.36 -14.67 -7.13
C ASN A 34 7.13 -13.44 -6.25
N ALA A 35 6.02 -13.44 -5.50
CA ALA A 35 5.67 -12.33 -4.64
C ALA A 35 6.62 -12.20 -3.43
N LYS A 36 7.06 -13.33 -2.86
CA LYS A 36 8.12 -13.37 -1.83
C LYS A 36 9.45 -12.84 -2.38
N MET A 37 9.83 -13.23 -3.58
CA MET A 37 11.04 -12.74 -4.25
C MET A 37 10.98 -11.20 -4.41
N PHE A 38 9.83 -10.63 -4.78
CA PHE A 38 9.68 -9.18 -4.81
C PHE A 38 9.89 -8.51 -3.43
N ILE A 39 9.44 -9.12 -2.33
CA ILE A 39 9.72 -8.63 -0.98
C ILE A 39 11.22 -8.63 -0.68
N GLU A 40 11.92 -9.71 -1.04
CA GLU A 40 13.38 -9.86 -0.84
C GLU A 40 14.17 -8.83 -1.66
N GLU A 41 13.75 -8.60 -2.91
CA GLU A 41 14.29 -7.59 -3.81
C GLU A 41 13.88 -6.16 -3.44
N LYS A 42 13.06 -5.97 -2.40
CA LYS A 42 12.49 -4.68 -1.96
C LYS A 42 11.58 -4.01 -3.00
N ARG A 43 11.05 -4.80 -3.94
CA ARG A 43 10.09 -4.41 -4.97
C ARG A 43 8.68 -4.48 -4.43
N TYR A 44 8.41 -3.64 -3.42
CA TYR A 44 7.20 -3.77 -2.61
C TYR A 44 5.91 -3.44 -3.39
N ILE A 45 5.99 -2.60 -4.43
CA ILE A 45 4.83 -2.27 -5.28
C ILE A 45 4.41 -3.51 -6.09
N GLU A 46 5.38 -4.23 -6.66
CA GLU A 46 5.12 -5.46 -7.40
C GLU A 46 4.63 -6.58 -6.49
N ALA A 47 5.18 -6.68 -5.27
CA ALA A 47 4.70 -7.61 -4.26
C ALA A 47 3.23 -7.32 -3.88
N GLU A 48 2.86 -6.05 -3.67
CA GLU A 48 1.47 -5.65 -3.39
C GLU A 48 0.55 -6.03 -4.56
N LYS A 49 0.90 -5.67 -5.79
CA LYS A 49 0.09 -5.96 -6.98
C LYS A 49 -0.16 -7.45 -7.16
N LEU A 50 0.89 -8.27 -7.07
CA LEU A 50 0.77 -9.71 -7.24
C LEU A 50 -0.04 -10.34 -6.09
N ALA A 51 0.14 -9.88 -4.85
CA ALA A 51 -0.65 -10.38 -3.73
C ALA A 51 -2.14 -10.03 -3.86
N ILE A 52 -2.49 -8.85 -4.35
CA ILE A 52 -3.88 -8.46 -4.64
C ILE A 52 -4.47 -9.35 -5.74
N SER A 53 -3.70 -9.66 -6.80
CA SER A 53 -4.11 -10.58 -7.86
C SER A 53 -4.41 -11.98 -7.29
N LEU A 54 -3.52 -12.53 -6.45
CA LEU A 54 -3.72 -13.82 -5.78
C LEU A 54 -4.96 -13.83 -4.89
N LEU A 55 -5.20 -12.77 -4.11
CA LEU A 55 -6.38 -12.63 -3.25
C LEU A 55 -7.68 -12.43 -4.03
N THR A 56 -7.62 -11.89 -5.25
CA THR A 56 -8.78 -11.78 -6.12
C THR A 56 -9.27 -13.16 -6.54
N ASN A 57 -8.34 -14.08 -6.80
CA ASN A 57 -8.65 -15.46 -7.16
C ASN A 57 -9.00 -16.34 -5.94
N ASN A 58 -8.35 -16.09 -4.80
CA ASN A 58 -8.61 -16.78 -3.53
C ASN A 58 -8.58 -15.80 -2.34
N PRO A 59 -9.73 -15.20 -1.97
CA PRO A 59 -9.79 -14.21 -0.89
C PRO A 59 -9.38 -14.70 0.49
N SER A 60 -9.36 -16.02 0.71
CA SER A 60 -8.97 -16.66 1.97
C SER A 60 -7.51 -17.14 1.96
N ASP A 61 -6.72 -16.74 0.97
CA ASP A 61 -5.30 -17.10 0.87
C ASP A 61 -4.45 -16.37 1.92
N VAL A 62 -4.26 -17.06 3.05
CA VAL A 62 -3.43 -16.65 4.18
C VAL A 62 -2.02 -16.24 3.75
N THR A 63 -1.43 -16.92 2.76
CA THR A 63 -0.06 -16.63 2.30
C THR A 63 -0.04 -15.34 1.50
N ALA A 64 -0.99 -15.15 0.58
CA ALA A 64 -1.11 -13.92 -0.19
C ALA A 64 -1.42 -12.72 0.72
N GLU A 65 -2.26 -12.89 1.74
CA GLU A 65 -2.55 -11.86 2.73
C GLU A 65 -1.33 -11.48 3.59
N TYR A 66 -0.50 -12.47 3.96
CA TYR A 66 0.78 -12.21 4.62
C TYR A 66 1.75 -11.43 3.72
N ILE A 67 1.85 -11.79 2.44
CA ILE A 67 2.70 -11.09 1.46
C ILE A 67 2.23 -9.65 1.29
N LEU A 68 0.92 -9.43 1.11
CA LEU A 68 0.33 -8.09 0.97
C LEU A 68 0.66 -7.22 2.18
N THR A 69 0.53 -7.79 3.38
CA THR A 69 0.85 -7.08 4.61
C THR A 69 2.33 -6.74 4.72
N SER A 70 3.19 -7.68 4.32
CA SER A 70 4.64 -7.47 4.28
C SER A 70 5.04 -6.37 3.27
N ALA A 71 4.36 -6.32 2.13
CA ALA A 71 4.55 -5.27 1.12
C ALA A 71 4.20 -3.89 1.68
N TRP A 72 3.08 -3.74 2.39
CA TRP A 72 2.71 -2.47 3.03
C TRP A 72 3.72 -2.01 4.08
N VAL A 73 4.28 -2.93 4.87
CA VAL A 73 5.36 -2.59 5.82
C VAL A 73 6.60 -2.06 5.07
N GLY A 74 6.96 -2.71 3.97
CA GLY A 74 8.05 -2.27 3.09
C GLY A 74 7.82 -0.88 2.53
N LEU A 75 6.65 -0.64 1.92
CA LEU A 75 6.24 0.65 1.38
C LEU A 75 6.22 1.74 2.44
N GLY A 76 5.64 1.45 3.62
CA GLY A 76 5.60 2.41 4.73
C GLY A 76 7.00 2.85 5.16
N ARG A 77 7.95 1.92 5.18
CA ARG A 77 9.37 2.24 5.44
C ARG A 77 9.99 3.13 4.36
N GLU A 78 9.67 2.89 3.09
CA GLU A 78 10.17 3.72 1.99
C GLU A 78 9.60 5.13 2.04
N GLU A 79 8.30 5.27 2.30
CA GLU A 79 7.65 6.57 2.45
C GLU A 79 8.21 7.34 3.65
N ALA A 80 8.46 6.67 4.78
CA ALA A 80 9.10 7.30 5.92
C ALA A 80 10.51 7.82 5.61
N LYS A 81 11.30 7.07 4.82
CA LYS A 81 12.63 7.53 4.37
C LYS A 81 12.55 8.73 3.45
N LYS A 82 11.48 8.85 2.66
CA LYS A 82 11.20 10.01 1.80
C LYS A 82 10.66 11.21 2.59
N GLY A 83 10.35 11.05 3.88
CA GLY A 83 9.73 12.08 4.72
C GLY A 83 8.20 12.13 4.61
N ASN A 84 7.58 11.21 3.85
CA ASN A 84 6.13 11.12 3.70
C ASN A 84 5.52 10.36 4.88
N LEU A 85 5.57 10.96 6.06
CA LEU A 85 5.21 10.29 7.32
C LEU A 85 3.74 9.90 7.38
N ASP A 86 2.83 10.72 6.88
CA ASP A 86 1.39 10.42 6.90
C ASP A 86 1.08 9.12 6.12
N LYS A 87 1.63 9.02 4.90
CA LYS A 87 1.48 7.83 4.06
C LYS A 87 2.17 6.61 4.67
N ALA A 88 3.32 6.81 5.32
CA ALA A 88 3.99 5.74 6.04
C ALA A 88 3.12 5.18 7.18
N ILE A 89 2.51 6.06 7.97
CA ILE A 89 1.60 5.70 9.07
C ILE A 89 0.37 4.97 8.51
N GLU A 90 -0.25 5.49 7.45
CA GLU A 90 -1.41 4.87 6.81
C GLU A 90 -1.11 3.42 6.40
N LEU A 91 0.00 3.19 5.70
CA LEU A 91 0.41 1.86 5.23
C LEU A 91 0.67 0.89 6.40
N LEU A 92 1.32 1.37 7.47
CA LEU A 92 1.59 0.56 8.66
C LEU A 92 0.30 0.24 9.45
N GLN A 93 -0.64 1.18 9.50
CA GLN A 93 -1.96 0.93 10.10
C GLN A 93 -2.76 -0.09 9.29
N LYS A 94 -2.73 0.00 7.96
CA LYS A 94 -3.34 -0.97 7.04
C LYS A 94 -2.79 -2.38 7.28
N ALA A 95 -1.46 -2.49 7.44
CA ALA A 95 -0.79 -3.74 7.78
C ALA A 95 -1.22 -4.31 9.14
N ARG A 96 -1.35 -3.45 10.16
CA ARG A 96 -1.78 -3.86 11.51
C ARG A 96 -3.20 -4.42 11.53
N GLN A 97 -4.13 -3.78 10.82
CA GLN A 97 -5.54 -4.17 10.85
C GLN A 97 -5.77 -5.61 10.34
N LYS A 98 -4.87 -6.12 9.49
CA LYS A 98 -4.99 -7.46 8.90
C LYS A 98 -4.56 -8.59 9.81
N TRP A 99 -3.50 -8.41 10.61
CA TRP A 99 -2.94 -9.47 11.45
C TRP A 99 -2.79 -9.04 12.90
N PRO A 100 -3.89 -8.80 13.64
CA PRO A 100 -3.82 -8.35 15.02
C PRO A 100 -3.15 -9.35 15.99
N PHE A 101 -3.03 -10.62 15.60
CA PHE A 101 -2.54 -11.72 16.43
C PHE A 101 -1.21 -12.35 15.99
N ASP A 102 -0.64 -11.96 14.84
CA ASP A 102 0.69 -12.43 14.42
C ASP A 102 1.77 -11.74 15.25
N GLN A 103 2.46 -12.49 16.10
CA GLN A 103 3.42 -11.96 17.07
C GLN A 103 4.69 -11.39 16.40
N ASP A 104 5.16 -11.96 15.29
CA ASP A 104 6.38 -11.52 14.64
C ASP A 104 6.13 -10.30 13.77
N LEU A 105 4.99 -10.27 13.08
CA LEU A 105 4.54 -9.10 12.35
C LEU A 105 4.20 -7.95 13.30
N LYS A 106 3.56 -8.23 14.44
CA LYS A 106 3.28 -7.25 15.50
C LYS A 106 4.57 -6.66 16.08
N LYS A 107 5.60 -7.48 16.33
CA LYS A 107 6.93 -6.98 16.75
C LYS A 107 7.55 -6.07 15.71
N LYS A 108 7.54 -6.45 14.42
CA LYS A 108 8.04 -5.61 13.32
C LYS A 108 7.30 -4.28 13.25
N LEU A 109 5.96 -4.31 13.28
CA LEU A 109 5.13 -3.10 13.24
C LEU A 109 5.39 -2.17 14.44
N ASN A 110 5.43 -2.73 15.65
CA ASN A 110 5.70 -1.95 16.86
C ASN A 110 7.10 -1.33 16.85
N TYR A 111 8.11 -2.06 16.37
CA TYR A 111 9.45 -1.50 16.22
C TYR A 111 9.45 -0.27 15.31
N TRP A 112 8.77 -0.34 14.16
CA TRP A 112 8.74 0.76 13.19
C TRP A 112 7.93 1.94 13.68
N GLU A 113 6.79 1.73 14.33
CA GLU A 113 6.06 2.83 14.93
C GLU A 113 6.86 3.54 16.01
N ILE A 114 7.49 2.80 16.93
CA ILE A 114 8.34 3.40 17.96
C ILE A 114 9.51 4.14 17.30
N PHE A 115 10.09 3.60 16.23
CA PHE A 115 11.14 4.27 15.48
C PHE A 115 10.65 5.58 14.83
N LEU A 116 9.47 5.58 14.20
CA LEU A 116 8.88 6.77 13.59
C LEU A 116 8.52 7.81 14.66
N LEU A 117 7.85 7.40 15.73
CA LEU A 117 7.51 8.27 16.85
C LEU A 117 8.76 8.87 17.50
N LYS A 118 9.82 8.08 17.71
CA LYS A 118 11.05 8.56 18.37
C LYS A 118 11.90 9.46 17.47
N LYS A 119 11.92 9.20 16.15
CA LYS A 119 12.72 9.98 15.19
C LYS A 119 12.07 11.31 14.83
N TYR A 120 10.74 11.42 14.98
CA TYR A 120 9.96 12.56 14.52
C TYR A 120 9.10 13.22 15.61
N SER A 121 9.16 12.74 16.86
CA SER A 121 8.72 13.54 18.01
C SER A 121 9.74 14.66 18.22
N ILE A 122 9.30 15.89 17.91
CA ILE A 122 9.96 17.15 18.28
C ILE A 122 9.97 17.26 19.80
#